data_AF-A0A1Q4AFL4-F1
#
_entry.id   AF-A0A1Q4AFL4-F1
#
_cell.length_a   1.000
_cell.length_b   1.000
_cell.length_c   1.000
_cell.angle_alpha   90.00
_cell.angle_beta   90.00
_cell.angle_gamma   90.00
#
_symmetry.space_group_name_H-M   'P 1'
#
loop_
_entity.id
_entity.type
_entity.pdbx_description
1 polymer ?
#
loop_
_entity_poly.entity_id
_entity_poly.type
_entity_poly.pdbx_seq_one_letter_code
_entity_poly.pdbx_strand_id
1 'polypeptide(L)'
;MTRTKIPTIDGGSAEYWRQRKLGFCLIRKAELAASRLLDAPMYLHGGYDENDDVIPIENLGPHDDMEDAIRAIESNETAVSILVAQRRTEICNYPINAVIRELPPQDKHTGDPYINPLWGPDCD
;
A
#
# COMPACT_ATOMS: atom_id res chain seq x y z
N MET A 1 17.25 12.45 -17.20
CA MET A 1 15.98 12.33 -17.96
C MET A 1 15.24 11.10 -17.45
N THR A 2 14.26 11.27 -16.57
CA THR A 2 13.40 10.17 -16.09
C THR A 2 12.33 9.89 -17.15
N ARG A 3 12.42 8.75 -17.83
CA ARG A 3 11.42 8.31 -18.80
C ARG A 3 10.13 7.93 -18.05
N THR A 4 9.18 8.85 -17.95
CA THR A 4 7.83 8.55 -17.47
C THR A 4 7.16 7.62 -18.47
N LYS A 5 7.00 6.34 -18.11
CA LYS A 5 6.14 5.43 -18.88
C LYS A 5 4.70 5.91 -18.67
N ILE A 6 4.13 6.61 -19.64
CA ILE A 6 2.71 6.94 -19.65
C ILE A 6 1.98 5.67 -20.13
N PRO A 7 1.20 4.98 -19.27
CA PRO A 7 0.50 3.78 -19.69
C PRO A 7 -0.62 4.14 -20.66
N THR A 8 -0.74 3.37 -21.75
CA THR A 8 -1.88 3.46 -22.67
C THR A 8 -3.13 2.95 -21.96
N ILE A 9 -4.17 3.78 -21.89
CA ILE A 9 -5.46 3.44 -21.27
C ILE A 9 -6.43 3.01 -22.38
N ASP A 10 -6.92 1.78 -22.30
CA ASP A 10 -8.02 1.29 -23.13
C ASP A 10 -9.33 1.27 -22.33
N GLY A 11 -9.96 2.44 -22.23
CA GLY A 11 -11.20 2.61 -21.47
C GLY A 11 -12.41 1.88 -22.05
N GLY A 12 -12.34 1.40 -23.31
CA GLY A 12 -13.40 0.63 -23.95
C GLY A 12 -13.32 -0.87 -23.67
N SER A 13 -12.18 -1.35 -23.16
CA SER A 13 -11.95 -2.77 -22.93
C SER A 13 -12.55 -3.28 -21.62
N ALA A 14 -13.37 -4.33 -21.71
CA ALA A 14 -13.87 -5.04 -20.54
C ALA A 14 -12.73 -5.67 -19.73
N GLU A 15 -11.65 -6.11 -20.39
CA GLU A 15 -10.46 -6.64 -19.73
C GLU A 15 -9.80 -5.59 -18.85
N TYR A 16 -9.61 -4.39 -19.39
CA TYR A 16 -9.02 -3.27 -18.66
C TYR A 16 -9.77 -2.98 -17.36
N TRP A 17 -11.10 -2.89 -17.41
CA TRP A 17 -11.92 -2.65 -16.23
C TRP A 17 -11.90 -3.83 -15.25
N ARG A 18 -11.86 -5.08 -15.75
CA ARG A 18 -11.73 -6.27 -14.90
C ARG A 18 -10.43 -6.25 -14.11
N GLN A 19 -9.31 -5.96 -14.76
CA GLN A 19 -8.01 -5.88 -14.11
C GLN A 19 -7.97 -4.76 -13.06
N ARG A 20 -8.53 -3.58 -13.36
CA ARG A 20 -8.63 -2.50 -12.37
C ARG A 20 -9.48 -2.88 -11.15
N LYS A 21 -10.60 -3.55 -11.37
CA LYS A 21 -11.45 -4.04 -10.26
C LYS A 21 -10.69 -5.02 -9.37
N LEU A 22 -9.91 -5.93 -9.96
CA LEU A 22 -9.04 -6.84 -9.21
C LEU A 22 -7.97 -6.09 -8.44
N GLY A 23 -7.28 -5.13 -9.07
CA GLY A 23 -6.27 -4.31 -8.42
C GLY A 23 -6.81 -3.55 -7.19
N PHE A 24 -7.95 -2.88 -7.34
CA PHE A 24 -8.60 -2.21 -6.19
C PHE A 24 -9.06 -3.19 -5.11
N CYS A 25 -9.52 -4.39 -5.49
CA CYS A 25 -9.89 -5.42 -4.51
C CYS A 25 -8.68 -5.87 -3.67
N LEU A 26 -7.51 -6.06 -4.30
CA LEU A 26 -6.28 -6.42 -3.59
C LEU A 26 -5.83 -5.32 -2.63
N ILE A 27 -5.84 -4.06 -3.08
CA ILE A 27 -5.54 -2.91 -2.21
C ILE A 27 -6.48 -2.87 -1.01
N ARG A 28 -7.79 -3.05 -1.24
CA ARG A 28 -8.78 -3.08 -0.16
C ARG A 28 -8.55 -4.24 0.82
N LYS A 29 -8.15 -5.42 0.33
CA LYS A 29 -7.83 -6.57 1.18
C LYS A 29 -6.62 -6.29 2.08
N ALA A 30 -5.57 -5.67 1.56
CA ALA A 30 -4.41 -5.28 2.38
C ALA A 30 -4.77 -4.23 3.43
N GLU A 31 -5.62 -3.25 3.10
CA GLU A 31 -6.12 -2.28 4.09
C GLU A 31 -6.96 -2.95 5.20
N LEU A 32 -7.77 -3.95 4.85
CA LEU A 32 -8.53 -4.72 5.83
C LEU A 32 -7.63 -5.60 6.70
N ALA A 33 -6.61 -6.24 6.11
CA ALA A 33 -5.60 -7.01 6.85
C ALA A 33 -4.84 -6.10 7.83
N ALA A 34 -4.42 -4.92 7.39
CA ALA A 34 -3.79 -3.92 8.25
C ALA A 34 -4.69 -3.50 9.42
N SER A 35 -5.99 -3.24 9.17
CA SER A 35 -6.93 -2.92 10.24
C SER A 35 -7.05 -4.05 11.25
N ARG A 36 -7.15 -5.30 10.78
CA ARG A 36 -7.23 -6.48 11.67
C ARG A 36 -5.95 -6.67 12.47
N LEU A 37 -4.80 -6.44 11.85
CA LEU A 37 -3.50 -6.51 12.52
C LEU A 37 -3.40 -5.50 13.67
N LEU A 38 -3.86 -4.25 13.46
CA LEU A 38 -3.88 -3.23 14.50
C LEU A 38 -4.79 -3.58 15.67
N ASP A 39 -5.92 -4.24 15.40
CA ASP A 39 -6.91 -4.59 16.41
C ASP A 39 -6.63 -5.94 17.11
N ALA A 40 -5.77 -6.78 16.54
CA ALA A 40 -5.52 -8.12 17.04
C ALA A 40 -4.62 -8.12 18.28
N PRO A 41 -4.92 -8.95 19.30
CA PRO A 41 -4.03 -9.10 20.44
C PRO A 41 -2.75 -9.84 20.02
N MET A 42 -1.62 -9.44 20.60
CA MET A 42 -0.32 -10.09 20.37
C MET A 42 -0.27 -11.53 20.90
N TYR A 43 -0.99 -11.79 22.00
CA TYR A 43 -1.05 -13.09 22.64
C TYR A 43 -2.51 -13.53 22.83
N LEU A 44 -2.77 -14.80 22.54
CA LEU A 44 -4.02 -15.49 22.84
C LEU A 44 -3.86 -16.28 24.15
N HIS A 45 -4.98 -16.45 24.87
CA HIS A 45 -5.01 -17.30 26.06
C HIS A 45 -4.99 -18.77 25.67
N GLY A 46 -3.90 -19.47 26.01
CA GLY A 46 -3.69 -20.89 25.74
C GLY A 46 -4.16 -21.84 26.84
N GLY A 47 -4.74 -21.31 27.92
CA GLY A 47 -5.11 -22.07 29.12
C GLY A 47 -4.18 -21.79 30.29
N TYR A 48 -4.25 -22.67 31.30
CA TYR A 48 -3.42 -22.65 32.49
C TYR A 48 -2.51 -23.89 32.50
N ASP A 49 -1.28 -23.74 32.98
CA ASP A 49 -0.38 -24.86 33.22
C ASP A 49 -0.62 -25.55 34.57
N GLU A 50 0.25 -26.47 34.96
CA GLU A 50 0.15 -27.21 36.22
C GLU A 50 0.31 -26.34 37.48
N ASN A 51 0.81 -25.12 37.35
CA ASN A 51 1.02 -24.17 38.43
C ASN A 51 -0.07 -23.08 38.47
N ASP A 52 -1.13 -23.21 37.66
CA ASP A 52 -2.17 -22.20 37.47
C ASP A 52 -1.66 -20.90 36.81
N ASP A 53 -0.52 -20.97 36.10
CA ASP A 53 0.02 -19.86 35.32
C ASP A 53 -0.61 -19.83 33.92
N VAL A 54 -0.89 -18.63 33.39
CA VAL A 54 -1.44 -18.47 32.04
C VAL A 54 -0.39 -18.85 31.00
N ILE A 55 -0.76 -19.72 30.06
CA ILE A 55 0.05 -20.07 28.89
C ILE A 55 -0.26 -19.07 27.76
N PRO A 56 0.66 -18.17 27.37
CA PRO A 56 0.45 -17.30 26.23
C PRO A 56 0.73 -18.05 24.92
N ILE A 57 -0.14 -17.88 23.93
CA ILE A 57 0.10 -18.34 22.55
C ILE A 57 0.31 -17.11 21.67
N GLU A 58 1.40 -17.08 20.91
CA GLU A 58 1.68 -16.00 19.97
C GLU A 58 0.65 -15.96 18.84
N ASN A 59 0.06 -14.80 18.61
CA ASN A 59 -0.94 -14.59 17.57
C ASN A 59 -0.31 -14.03 16.29
N LEU A 60 0.44 -14.87 15.57
CA LEU A 60 1.14 -14.44 14.35
C LEU A 60 0.23 -14.37 13.11
N GLY A 61 -0.95 -15.00 13.14
CA GLY A 61 -1.86 -15.06 12.00
C GLY A 61 -2.20 -13.71 11.34
N PRO A 62 -2.49 -12.64 12.10
CA PRO A 62 -2.71 -11.31 11.53
C PRO A 62 -1.49 -10.73 10.79
N HIS A 63 -0.27 -11.05 11.23
CA HIS A 63 0.95 -10.65 10.55
C HIS A 63 1.11 -11.43 9.24
N ASP A 64 0.89 -12.75 9.26
CA ASP A 64 0.92 -13.60 8.07
C ASP A 64 -0.10 -13.14 7.01
N ASP A 65 -1.34 -12.84 7.43
CA ASP A 65 -2.40 -12.30 6.57
C ASP A 65 -1.98 -10.97 5.91
N MET A 66 -1.29 -10.11 6.65
CA MET A 66 -0.79 -8.83 6.13
C MET A 66 0.33 -9.04 5.11
N GLU A 67 1.27 -9.94 5.39
CA GLU A 67 2.35 -10.28 4.45
C GLU A 67 1.81 -10.88 3.15
N ASP A 68 0.85 -11.79 3.24
CA ASP A 68 0.19 -12.39 2.08
C ASP A 68 -0.55 -11.34 1.24
N ALA A 69 -1.23 -10.39 1.89
CA ALA A 69 -1.93 -9.31 1.19
C ALA A 69 -0.96 -8.38 0.45
N ILE A 70 0.18 -8.03 1.06
CA ILE A 70 1.23 -7.24 0.40
C ILE A 70 1.83 -8.01 -0.78
N ARG A 71 2.15 -9.31 -0.61
CA ARG A 71 2.67 -10.16 -1.68
C ARG A 71 1.70 -10.26 -2.86
N ALA A 72 0.39 -10.32 -2.59
CA ALA A 72 -0.63 -10.34 -3.63
C ALA A 72 -0.72 -9.01 -4.40
N ILE A 73 -0.54 -7.86 -3.73
CA ILE A 73 -0.42 -6.56 -4.39
C ILE A 73 0.82 -6.54 -5.29
N GLU A 74 2.00 -6.90 -4.75
CA GLU A 74 3.26 -6.85 -5.51
C GLU A 74 3.26 -7.78 -6.73
N SER A 75 2.51 -8.87 -6.67
CA SER A 75 2.34 -9.81 -7.79
C SER A 75 1.30 -9.35 -8.83
N ASN A 76 0.59 -8.24 -8.61
CA ASN A 76 -0.43 -7.72 -9.51
C ASN A 76 -0.01 -6.37 -10.09
N GLU A 77 0.41 -6.37 -11.36
CA GLU A 77 0.88 -5.16 -12.07
C GLU A 77 -0.13 -4.01 -12.04
N THR A 78 -1.44 -4.31 -12.10
CA THR A 78 -2.47 -3.27 -12.07
C THR A 78 -2.59 -2.64 -10.68
N ALA A 79 -2.50 -3.43 -9.61
CA ALA A 79 -2.48 -2.92 -8.24
C ALA A 79 -1.25 -2.04 -8.00
N VAL A 80 -0.06 -2.51 -8.42
CA VAL A 80 1.19 -1.73 -8.33
C VAL A 80 1.06 -0.42 -9.11
N SER A 81 0.59 -0.47 -10.37
CA SER A 81 0.40 0.71 -11.22
C SER A 81 -0.55 1.74 -10.59
N ILE A 82 -1.65 1.29 -9.98
CA ILE A 82 -2.59 2.16 -9.26
C ILE A 82 -1.88 2.87 -8.10
N LEU A 83 -1.12 2.13 -7.29
CA LEU A 83 -0.42 2.69 -6.12
C LEU A 83 0.74 3.61 -6.52
N VAL A 84 1.46 3.28 -7.60
CA VAL A 84 2.50 4.15 -8.20
C VAL A 84 1.89 5.47 -8.65
N ALA A 85 0.74 5.44 -9.34
CA ALA A 85 0.03 6.64 -9.75
C ALA A 85 -0.41 7.51 -8.55
N GLN A 86 -0.69 6.89 -7.40
CA GLN A 86 -0.99 7.57 -6.14
C GLN A 86 0.26 7.94 -5.32
N ARG A 87 1.45 7.51 -5.75
CA ARG A 87 2.72 7.59 -4.99
C ARG A 87 2.61 6.99 -3.58
N ARG A 88 1.76 5.96 -3.40
CA ARG A 88 1.53 5.30 -2.11
C ARG A 88 2.47 4.10 -1.98
N THR A 89 3.59 4.29 -1.29
CA THR A 89 4.67 3.31 -1.14
C THR A 89 4.46 2.29 -0.03
N GLU A 90 3.44 2.48 0.81
CA GLU A 90 3.19 1.64 1.98
C GLU A 90 1.70 1.59 2.35
N ILE A 91 1.32 0.54 3.08
CA ILE A 91 0.01 0.40 3.72
C ILE A 91 0.28 0.07 5.19
N CYS A 92 -0.14 0.96 6.11
CA CYS A 92 0.03 0.76 7.55
C CYS A 92 1.47 0.42 7.97
N ASN A 93 2.45 1.19 7.47
CA ASN A 93 3.90 0.99 7.66
C ASN A 93 4.48 -0.29 7.02
N TYR A 94 3.70 -1.06 6.27
CA TYR A 94 4.23 -2.15 5.45
C TYR A 94 4.64 -1.61 4.08
N PRO A 95 5.94 -1.65 3.72
CA PRO A 95 6.43 -1.15 2.46
C PRO A 95 5.98 -2.05 1.30
N ILE A 96 5.66 -1.43 0.18
CA ILE A 96 5.35 -2.10 -1.08
C ILE A 96 6.56 -1.86 -1.98
N ASN A 97 7.53 -2.78 -1.92
CA ASN A 97 8.81 -2.67 -2.61
C ASN A 97 8.62 -2.56 -4.12
N ALA A 98 7.60 -3.22 -4.69
CA ALA A 98 7.25 -3.06 -6.10
C ALA A 98 6.98 -1.60 -6.48
N VAL A 99 6.22 -0.88 -5.66
CA VAL A 99 5.89 0.54 -5.88
C VAL A 99 7.13 1.43 -5.67
N ILE A 100 7.89 1.17 -4.60
CA ILE A 100 9.11 1.92 -4.28
C ILE A 100 10.12 1.85 -5.43
N ARG A 101 10.30 0.67 -6.04
CA ARG A 101 11.21 0.47 -7.18
C ARG A 101 10.79 1.22 -8.44
N GLU A 102 9.49 1.43 -8.65
CA GLU A 102 8.96 2.10 -9.84
C GLU A 102 8.98 3.64 -9.72
N LEU A 103 8.96 4.16 -8.50
CA LEU A 103 9.02 5.60 -8.28
C LEU A 103 10.46 6.11 -8.44
N PRO A 104 10.68 7.23 -9.15
CA PRO A 104 11.99 7.87 -9.15
C PRO A 104 12.35 8.29 -7.72
N PRO A 105 13.65 8.34 -7.37
CA PRO A 105 14.08 8.92 -6.10
C PRO A 105 13.40 10.28 -5.93
N GLN A 106 12.81 10.52 -4.77
CA GLN A 106 12.29 11.84 -4.42
C GLN A 106 13.48 12.80 -4.38
N ASP A 107 13.70 13.55 -5.46
CA ASP A 107 14.52 14.74 -5.40
C ASP A 107 13.87 15.64 -4.35
N LYS A 108 14.62 15.91 -3.28
CA LYS A 108 14.23 16.82 -2.20
C LYS A 108 14.28 18.28 -2.69
N HIS A 109 13.74 18.58 -3.87
CA HIS A 109 13.39 19.93 -4.23
C HIS A 109 12.00 20.22 -3.67
N THR A 110 11.96 20.48 -2.36
CA THR A 110 11.01 21.45 -1.80
C THR A 110 11.01 22.63 -2.75
N GLY A 111 9.87 22.86 -3.40
CA GLY A 111 9.73 23.81 -4.48
C GLY A 111 10.36 25.15 -4.13
N ASP A 112 11.24 25.59 -5.01
CA ASP A 112 11.57 26.99 -5.15
C ASP A 112 10.24 27.76 -5.36
N PRO A 113 9.84 28.65 -4.43
CA PRO A 113 8.58 29.37 -4.54
C PRO A 113 8.53 30.29 -5.78
N TYR A 114 9.65 30.48 -6.49
CA TYR A 114 9.72 31.33 -7.68
C TYR A 114 9.31 30.64 -9.00
N ILE A 115 8.94 29.35 -9.00
CA ILE A 115 8.51 28.63 -10.21
C ILE A 115 7.10 28.03 -10.04
N ASN A 116 6.14 28.84 -9.57
CA ASN A 116 4.72 28.52 -9.71
C ASN A 116 4.01 29.62 -10.51
N PRO A 117 3.78 29.44 -11.82
CA PRO A 117 3.13 30.46 -12.66
C PRO A 117 1.62 30.59 -12.39
N LEU A 118 1.06 29.87 -11.40
CA LEU A 118 -0.33 29.99 -10.96
C LEU A 118 -0.57 31.05 -9.87
N TRP A 119 0.48 31.64 -9.28
CA TRP A 119 0.38 32.80 -8.39
C TRP A 119 1.15 33.97 -9.01
N GLY A 120 0.46 34.77 -9.84
CA GLY A 120 0.93 36.11 -10.16
C GLY A 120 0.91 37.00 -8.92
N PRO A 121 1.61 38.15 -8.92
CA PRO A 121 1.59 39.08 -7.81
C PRO A 121 0.15 39.51 -7.53
N ASP A 122 -0.20 39.50 -6.25
CA ASP A 122 -1.53 39.74 -5.70
C ASP A 122 -2.21 40.97 -6.32
N CYS A 123 -3.49 40.82 -6.70
CA CYS A 123 -4.38 41.96 -6.87
C CYS A 123 -4.74 42.51 -5.49
N ASP A 124 -4.04 43.55 -5.05
CA ASP A 124 -4.55 44.88 -4.61
C ASP A 124 -3.48 45.65 -3.82
#